data_AF-A0A560BBM8-F1
#
_entry.id   AF-A0A560BBM8-F1
#
_cell.length_a   1.000
_cell.length_b   1.000
_cell.length_c   1.000
_cell.angle_alpha   90.00
_cell.angle_beta   90.00
_cell.angle_gamma   90.00
#
_symmetry.space_group_name_H-M   'P 1'
#
loop_
_entity.id
_entity.type
_entity.pdbx_description
1 polymer ?
#
loop_
_entity_poly.entity_id
_entity_poly.type
_entity_poly.pdbx_seq_one_letter_code
_entity_poly.pdbx_strand_id
1 'polypeptide(L)'
;MNMLMLLLRNLARGPSTDAFPFGDTFTPERLRGRIRFDPVLCTGCRLCAHVCAGDAIHFDETDEGLRFTLWHNTCTFCGLCEHYCQTKAIRLTDDWHLAHLQQDKYAMIEQGVVASAACAECGSRMTAPVPALTALAYRAGNRRIEHLQTLCPDCRRKAGVKGGRS
;
A
#
# COMPACT_ATOMS: atom_id res chain seq x y z
N MET A 1 -12.29 14.70 -53.24
CA MET A 1 -12.38 15.32 -51.89
C MET A 1 -11.24 16.34 -51.79
N ASN A 2 -11.57 17.63 -51.70
CA ASN A 2 -10.63 18.71 -51.97
C ASN A 2 -9.80 19.06 -50.72
N MET A 3 -8.47 19.01 -50.82
CA MET A 3 -7.52 19.16 -49.70
C MET A 3 -7.71 20.48 -48.91
N LEU A 4 -8.04 21.56 -49.62
CA LEU A 4 -8.30 22.87 -49.02
C LEU A 4 -9.50 22.87 -48.05
N MET A 5 -10.54 22.09 -48.36
CA MET A 5 -11.73 21.98 -47.52
C MET A 5 -11.44 21.22 -46.22
N LEU A 6 -10.56 20.22 -46.27
CA LEU A 6 -10.10 19.49 -45.08
C LEU A 6 -9.26 20.39 -44.16
N LEU A 7 -8.38 21.21 -44.74
CA LEU A 7 -7.58 22.18 -43.99
C LEU A 7 -8.46 23.20 -43.26
N LEU A 8 -9.41 23.82 -43.96
CA LEU A 8 -10.34 24.79 -43.36
C LEU A 8 -11.17 24.15 -42.23
N ARG A 9 -11.65 22.92 -42.43
CA ARG A 9 -12.43 22.18 -41.43
C ARG A 9 -11.60 21.84 -40.19
N ASN A 10 -10.32 21.50 -40.33
CA ASN A 10 -9.46 21.22 -39.19
C ASN A 10 -9.10 22.49 -38.42
N LEU A 11 -8.88 23.62 -39.10
CA LEU A 11 -8.61 24.89 -38.44
C LEU A 11 -9.79 25.33 -37.56
N ALA A 12 -11.02 25.17 -38.07
CA ALA A 12 -12.25 25.50 -37.31
C ALA A 12 -12.51 24.57 -36.11
N ARG A 13 -12.00 23.33 -36.12
CA ARG A 13 -12.14 22.38 -35.01
C ARG A 13 -11.19 22.65 -33.86
N GLY A 14 -10.18 23.49 -34.08
CA GLY A 14 -9.14 23.76 -33.09
C GLY A 14 -8.16 22.59 -32.89
N PRO A 15 -7.18 22.76 -31.99
CA PRO A 15 -6.18 21.76 -31.72
C PRO A 15 -6.76 20.60 -30.89
N SER A 16 -6.33 19.37 -31.20
CA SER A 16 -6.69 18.16 -30.44
C SER A 16 -5.72 17.89 -29.27
N THR A 17 -5.02 18.93 -28.79
CA THR A 17 -3.94 18.82 -27.79
C THR A 17 -4.42 19.30 -26.43
N ASP A 18 -3.98 18.63 -25.37
CA ASP A 18 -4.15 19.09 -23.99
C ASP A 18 -3.22 20.28 -23.71
N ALA A 19 -3.67 21.22 -22.89
CA ALA A 19 -2.91 22.41 -22.53
C ALA A 19 -1.89 22.16 -21.39
N PHE A 20 -1.29 20.97 -21.34
CA PHE A 20 -0.29 20.63 -20.31
C PHE A 20 1.01 21.44 -20.53
N PRO A 21 1.66 21.99 -19.48
CA PRO A 21 1.35 21.88 -18.04
C PRO A 21 0.44 22.98 -17.48
N PHE A 22 -0.11 23.87 -18.32
CA PHE A 22 -0.82 25.08 -17.89
C PHE A 22 -2.34 24.92 -17.78
N GLY A 23 -2.88 23.75 -18.12
CA GLY A 23 -4.29 23.41 -18.01
C GLY A 23 -4.50 21.93 -17.73
N ASP A 24 -5.77 21.54 -17.62
CA ASP A 24 -6.14 20.17 -17.31
C ASP A 24 -5.70 19.19 -18.41
N THR A 25 -5.22 18.03 -17.98
CA THR A 25 -4.92 16.91 -18.87
C THR A 25 -5.70 15.69 -18.41
N PHE A 26 -6.16 14.90 -19.37
CA PHE A 26 -6.95 13.72 -19.08
C PHE A 26 -6.12 12.67 -18.35
N THR A 27 -6.54 12.33 -17.12
CA THR A 27 -5.94 11.24 -16.33
C THR A 27 -7.01 10.17 -16.09
N PRO A 28 -6.80 8.91 -16.55
CA PRO A 28 -7.75 7.83 -16.31
C PRO A 28 -7.88 7.50 -14.81
N GLU A 29 -9.10 7.27 -14.32
CA GLU A 29 -9.36 6.92 -12.91
C GLU A 29 -8.61 5.67 -12.40
N ARG A 30 -8.28 4.75 -13.31
CA ARG A 30 -7.58 3.49 -12.99
C ARG A 30 -6.12 3.48 -13.45
N LEU A 31 -5.54 4.67 -13.63
CA LEU A 31 -4.12 4.81 -13.91
C LEU A 31 -3.30 4.17 -12.78
N ARG A 32 -2.19 3.55 -13.15
CA ARG A 32 -1.23 2.93 -12.24
C ARG A 32 -0.03 3.85 -12.06
N GLY A 33 -0.18 4.83 -11.19
CA GLY A 33 0.83 5.82 -10.85
C GLY A 33 1.54 5.51 -9.54
N ARG A 34 1.92 6.57 -8.81
CA ARG A 34 2.66 6.53 -7.55
C ARG A 34 2.03 5.53 -6.57
N ILE A 35 2.89 4.79 -5.88
CA ILE A 35 2.43 3.87 -4.85
C ILE A 35 2.33 4.61 -3.51
N ARG A 36 1.22 4.37 -2.82
CA ARG A 36 0.98 4.81 -1.45
C ARG A 36 0.86 3.63 -0.51
N PHE A 37 1.45 3.77 0.67
CA PHE A 37 1.46 2.76 1.71
C PHE A 37 0.87 3.29 3.01
N ASP A 38 -0.10 2.56 3.56
CA ASP A 38 -0.71 2.82 4.86
C ASP A 38 -0.21 1.78 5.89
N PRO A 39 0.68 2.18 6.83
CA PRO A 39 1.21 1.27 7.84
C PRO A 39 0.15 0.79 8.84
N VAL A 40 -0.96 1.52 9.04
CA VAL A 40 -2.03 1.17 9.99
C VAL A 40 -2.82 -0.03 9.49
N LEU A 41 -2.98 -0.15 8.17
CA LEU A 41 -3.69 -1.26 7.53
C LEU A 41 -2.79 -2.47 7.25
N CYS A 42 -1.46 -2.32 7.35
CA CYS A 42 -0.52 -3.38 7.00
C CYS A 42 -0.41 -4.43 8.11
N THR A 43 -0.51 -5.71 7.75
CA THR A 43 -0.33 -6.84 8.70
C THR A 43 1.10 -7.40 8.70
N GLY A 44 2.00 -6.83 7.89
CA GLY A 44 3.37 -7.34 7.76
C GLY A 44 3.50 -8.71 7.09
N CYS A 45 2.52 -9.16 6.28
CA CYS A 45 2.53 -10.48 5.63
C CYS A 45 3.57 -10.64 4.51
N ARG A 46 4.20 -9.54 4.05
CA ARG A 46 5.22 -9.48 3.00
C ARG A 46 4.81 -10.06 1.63
N LEU A 47 3.51 -10.33 1.41
CA LEU A 47 3.03 -10.85 0.11
C LEU A 47 3.28 -9.86 -1.04
N CYS A 48 3.20 -8.56 -0.78
CA CYS A 48 3.50 -7.52 -1.77
C CYS A 48 4.97 -7.54 -2.23
N ALA A 49 5.92 -7.88 -1.36
CA ALA A 49 7.31 -8.08 -1.73
C ALA A 49 7.46 -9.35 -2.58
N HIS A 50 6.85 -10.45 -2.17
CA HIS A 50 6.90 -11.73 -2.89
C HIS A 50 6.36 -11.64 -4.34
N VAL A 51 5.31 -10.85 -4.59
CA VAL A 51 4.74 -10.68 -5.94
C VAL A 51 5.37 -9.52 -6.73
N CYS A 52 6.38 -8.83 -6.17
CA CYS A 52 6.97 -7.66 -6.81
C CYS A 52 7.84 -8.07 -8.00
N ALA A 53 7.33 -7.87 -9.21
CA ALA A 53 8.07 -8.23 -10.44
C ALA A 53 9.38 -7.44 -10.63
N GLY A 54 9.47 -6.23 -10.08
CA GLY A 54 10.67 -5.39 -10.15
C GLY A 54 11.59 -5.51 -8.94
N ASP A 55 11.26 -6.31 -7.93
CA ASP A 55 11.98 -6.38 -6.65
C ASP A 55 12.15 -5.01 -5.95
N ALA A 56 11.15 -4.14 -6.11
CA ALA A 56 11.18 -2.76 -5.64
C ALA A 56 10.71 -2.60 -4.18
N ILE A 57 10.34 -3.67 -3.47
CA ILE A 57 9.75 -3.62 -2.13
C ILE A 57 10.62 -4.41 -1.16
N HIS A 58 11.06 -3.77 -0.08
CA HIS A 58 11.79 -4.42 1.01
C HIS A 58 11.15 -4.17 2.38
N PHE A 59 11.39 -5.11 3.28
CA PHE A 59 10.91 -5.09 4.66
C PHE A 59 12.08 -5.33 5.61
N ASP A 60 12.31 -4.39 6.52
CA ASP A 60 13.38 -4.44 7.51
C ASP A 60 12.80 -4.43 8.93
N GLU A 61 13.36 -5.24 9.82
CA GLU A 61 13.00 -5.23 11.24
C GLU A 61 13.79 -4.14 11.95
N THR A 62 13.09 -3.20 12.59
CA THR A 62 13.67 -2.10 13.37
C THR A 62 13.13 -2.13 14.80
N ASP A 63 13.71 -1.33 15.69
CA ASP A 63 13.21 -1.20 17.06
C ASP A 63 11.80 -0.60 17.14
N GLU A 64 11.42 0.20 16.14
CA GLU A 64 10.11 0.85 16.03
C GLU A 64 9.04 -0.11 15.45
N GLY A 65 9.46 -1.15 14.74
CA GLY A 65 8.57 -2.14 14.14
C GLY A 65 9.08 -2.68 12.82
N LEU A 66 8.16 -3.01 11.90
CA LEU A 66 8.51 -3.51 10.57
C LEU A 66 8.51 -2.35 9.58
N ARG A 67 9.70 -1.92 9.14
CA ARG A 67 9.87 -0.86 8.14
C ARG A 67 9.59 -1.42 6.75
N PHE A 68 8.66 -0.79 6.05
CA PHE A 68 8.40 -0.97 4.62
C PHE A 68 9.14 0.10 3.84
N THR A 69 9.84 -0.30 2.77
CA THR A 69 10.42 0.61 1.80
C THR A 69 10.05 0.16 0.40
N LEU A 70 9.57 1.09 -0.43
CA LEU A 70 9.36 0.89 -1.86
C LEU A 70 10.12 1.94 -2.66
N TRP A 71 10.91 1.49 -3.65
CA TRP A 71 11.65 2.38 -4.53
C TRP A 71 10.92 2.58 -5.86
N HIS A 72 10.45 3.81 -6.12
CA HIS A 72 9.70 4.12 -7.35
C HIS A 72 10.56 4.04 -8.61
N ASN A 73 11.88 4.23 -8.49
CA ASN A 73 12.81 4.11 -9.61
C ASN A 73 12.98 2.66 -10.12
N THR A 74 12.65 1.67 -9.28
CA THR A 74 12.77 0.24 -9.56
C THR A 74 11.39 -0.38 -9.86
N CYS A 75 10.33 0.27 -9.39
CA CYS A 75 8.96 -0.16 -9.59
C CYS A 75 8.54 -0.18 -11.06
N THR A 76 7.87 -1.25 -11.49
CA THR A 76 7.31 -1.40 -12.85
C THR A 76 5.83 -0.98 -12.96
N PHE A 77 5.23 -0.48 -11.87
CA PHE A 77 3.83 -0.06 -11.80
C PHE A 77 2.81 -1.12 -12.26
N CYS A 78 3.15 -2.41 -12.13
CA CYS A 78 2.32 -3.51 -12.62
C CYS A 78 1.03 -3.72 -11.81
N GLY A 79 0.94 -3.20 -10.58
CA GLY A 79 -0.25 -3.29 -9.74
C GLY A 79 -0.45 -4.60 -8.97
N LEU A 80 0.49 -5.55 -9.06
CA LEU A 80 0.37 -6.84 -8.36
C LEU A 80 0.35 -6.66 -6.83
N CYS A 81 1.17 -5.76 -6.30
CA CYS A 81 1.24 -5.49 -4.86
C CYS A 81 -0.12 -5.02 -4.29
N GLU A 82 -0.82 -4.12 -5.00
CA GLU A 82 -2.16 -3.67 -4.62
C GLU A 82 -3.20 -4.80 -4.76
N HIS A 83 -3.12 -5.58 -5.84
CA HIS A 83 -4.05 -6.67 -6.11
C HIS A 83 -4.05 -7.70 -4.98
N TYR A 84 -2.86 -8.17 -4.61
CA TYR A 84 -2.65 -9.21 -3.59
C TYR A 84 -2.71 -8.69 -2.15
N CYS A 85 -2.67 -7.37 -1.92
CA CYS A 85 -2.84 -6.82 -0.59
C CYS A 85 -4.29 -6.96 -0.12
N GLN A 86 -4.52 -7.91 0.79
CA GLN A 86 -5.84 -8.22 1.35
C GLN A 86 -6.41 -7.04 2.15
N THR A 87 -5.58 -6.39 2.96
CA THR A 87 -5.97 -5.25 3.79
C THR A 87 -5.96 -3.91 3.07
N LYS A 88 -5.55 -3.92 1.80
CA LYS A 88 -5.57 -2.71 0.97
C LYS A 88 -4.63 -1.59 1.51
N ALA A 89 -3.59 -2.00 2.23
CA ALA A 89 -2.54 -1.15 2.79
C ALA A 89 -1.59 -0.56 1.73
N ILE A 90 -1.54 -1.11 0.52
CA ILE A 90 -0.72 -0.59 -0.58
C ILE A 90 -1.61 -0.35 -1.81
N ARG A 91 -1.46 0.83 -2.42
CA ARG A 91 -2.34 1.36 -3.47
C ARG A 91 -1.55 2.05 -4.56
N LEU A 92 -1.99 1.91 -5.81
CA LEU A 92 -1.53 2.76 -6.89
C LEU A 92 -2.48 3.95 -7.02
N THR A 93 -1.94 5.16 -7.08
CA THR A 93 -2.72 6.38 -7.31
C THR A 93 -2.72 6.75 -8.78
N ASP A 94 -3.49 7.77 -9.13
CA ASP A 94 -3.49 8.43 -10.43
C ASP A 94 -2.36 9.48 -10.58
N ASP A 95 -1.52 9.65 -9.55
CA ASP A 95 -0.38 10.57 -9.60
C ASP A 95 0.76 9.96 -10.43
N TRP A 96 0.99 10.51 -11.62
CA TRP A 96 2.08 10.15 -12.52
C TRP A 96 3.26 11.13 -12.46
N HIS A 97 3.23 12.16 -11.60
CA HIS A 97 4.29 13.16 -11.46
C HIS A 97 5.47 12.62 -10.62
N LEU A 98 6.25 11.73 -11.21
CA LEU A 98 7.41 11.08 -10.58
C LEU A 98 8.75 11.55 -11.15
N ALA A 99 8.74 12.46 -12.13
CA ALA A 99 9.96 13.04 -12.67
C ALA A 99 10.70 13.84 -11.58
N HIS A 100 11.99 13.59 -11.44
CA HIS A 100 12.84 14.20 -10.43
C HIS A 100 14.26 14.37 -10.99
N LEU A 101 15.05 15.22 -10.35
CA LEU A 101 16.44 15.44 -10.75
C LEU A 101 17.30 14.23 -10.38
N GLN A 102 18.39 14.02 -11.13
CA GLN A 102 19.31 12.90 -10.90
C GLN A 102 19.92 12.88 -9.50
N GLN A 103 20.09 14.06 -8.89
CA GLN A 103 20.57 14.21 -7.51
C GLN A 103 19.61 13.60 -6.47
N ASP A 104 18.32 13.50 -6.79
CA ASP A 104 17.26 13.00 -5.92
C ASP A 104 16.89 11.53 -6.20
N LYS A 105 17.71 10.81 -6.98
CA LYS A 105 17.43 9.44 -7.46
C LYS A 105 17.10 8.41 -6.36
N TYR A 106 17.54 8.65 -5.12
CA TYR A 106 17.29 7.79 -3.96
C TYR A 106 16.22 8.34 -3.01
N ALA A 107 15.70 9.55 -3.27
CA ALA A 107 14.65 10.17 -2.48
C ALA A 107 13.24 9.73 -2.91
N MET A 108 13.11 9.10 -4.09
CA MET A 108 11.83 8.64 -4.64
C MET A 108 11.38 7.30 -4.05
N ILE A 109 11.13 7.32 -2.74
CA ILE A 109 10.74 6.16 -1.96
C ILE A 109 9.38 6.39 -1.29
N GLU A 110 8.59 5.34 -1.18
CA GLU A 110 7.47 5.29 -0.23
C GLU A 110 7.93 4.49 0.98
N GLN A 111 7.76 5.06 2.18
CA GLN A 111 8.18 4.43 3.42
C GLN A 111 7.09 4.49 4.48
N GLY A 112 7.05 3.47 5.33
CA GLY A 112 6.20 3.45 6.51
C GLY A 112 6.68 2.41 7.50
N VAL A 113 6.36 2.60 8.78
CA VAL A 113 6.71 1.65 9.84
C VAL A 113 5.43 1.03 10.38
N VAL A 114 5.30 -0.29 10.26
CA VAL A 114 4.22 -1.05 10.87
C VAL A 114 4.57 -1.27 12.33
N ALA A 115 3.76 -0.72 13.24
CA ALA A 115 4.03 -0.74 14.66
C ALA A 115 4.19 -2.16 15.21
N SER A 116 5.19 -2.34 16.08
CA SER A 116 5.30 -3.54 16.91
C SER A 116 4.46 -3.41 18.18
N ALA A 117 3.98 -4.53 18.67
CA ALA A 117 3.31 -4.66 19.97
C ALA A 117 4.04 -5.72 20.80
N ALA A 118 4.07 -5.53 22.13
CA ALA A 118 4.58 -6.52 23.05
C ALA A 118 3.45 -7.48 23.47
N CYS A 119 3.78 -8.77 23.56
CA CYS A 119 2.86 -9.76 24.12
C CYS A 119 2.59 -9.47 25.60
N ALA A 120 1.32 -9.43 26.01
CA ALA A 120 0.93 -9.14 27.39
C ALA A 120 1.40 -10.22 28.41
N GLU A 121 1.70 -11.45 27.96
CA GLU A 121 2.18 -12.54 28.83
C GLU A 121 3.70 -12.69 28.84
N CYS A 122 4.34 -12.78 27.67
CA CYS A 122 5.77 -13.10 27.57
C CYS A 122 6.66 -11.95 27.11
N GLY A 123 6.09 -10.79 26.75
CA GLY A 123 6.83 -9.63 26.27
C GLY A 123 7.44 -9.76 24.88
N SER A 124 7.23 -10.87 24.15
CA SER A 124 7.75 -11.03 22.79
C SER A 124 7.23 -9.93 21.86
N ARG A 125 8.11 -9.37 21.02
CA ARG A 125 7.72 -8.43 19.96
C ARG A 125 6.92 -9.17 18.87
N MET A 126 5.79 -8.60 18.48
CA MET A 126 4.97 -9.07 17.37
C MET A 126 4.44 -7.88 16.58
N THR A 127 3.99 -8.11 15.35
CA THR A 127 3.27 -7.07 14.60
C THR A 127 1.96 -6.73 15.32
N ALA A 128 1.69 -5.44 15.49
CA ALA A 128 0.44 -5.00 16.10
C ALA A 128 -0.76 -5.50 15.29
N PRO A 129 -1.85 -5.93 15.95
CA PRO A 129 -3.06 -6.32 15.26
C PRO A 129 -3.67 -5.10 14.56
N VAL A 130 -4.10 -5.27 13.30
CA VAL A 130 -4.80 -4.22 12.55
C VAL A 130 -6.21 -4.03 13.14
N PRO A 131 -6.55 -2.87 13.73
CA PRO A 131 -7.84 -2.68 14.41
C PRO A 131 -9.04 -2.86 13.49
N ALA A 132 -8.93 -2.43 12.23
CA ALA A 132 -9.99 -2.56 11.23
C ALA A 132 -10.32 -4.03 10.92
N LEU A 133 -9.31 -4.88 10.74
CA LEU A 133 -9.50 -6.31 10.51
C LEU A 133 -10.10 -7.01 11.72
N THR A 134 -9.62 -6.64 12.90
CA THR A 134 -10.11 -7.13 14.18
C THR A 134 -11.60 -6.84 14.37
N ALA A 135 -12.01 -5.60 14.13
CA ALA A 135 -13.40 -5.18 14.26
C ALA A 135 -14.31 -5.91 13.25
N LEU A 136 -13.82 -6.10 12.01
CA LEU A 136 -14.52 -6.84 10.97
C LEU A 136 -14.70 -8.32 11.33
N ALA A 137 -13.65 -8.97 11.85
CA ALA A 137 -13.65 -10.41 12.11
C ALA A 137 -14.55 -10.81 13.29
N TYR A 138 -14.62 -10.00 14.35
CA TYR A 138 -15.23 -10.43 15.62
C TYR A 138 -16.49 -9.69 16.03
N ARG A 139 -16.88 -8.60 15.34
CA ARG A 139 -17.89 -7.61 15.77
C ARG A 139 -17.52 -7.00 17.14
N ALA A 140 -17.59 -5.68 17.28
CA ALA A 140 -17.11 -5.00 18.49
C ALA A 140 -17.74 -5.58 19.78
N GLY A 141 -16.92 -5.82 20.83
CA GLY A 141 -17.41 -6.11 22.19
C GLY A 141 -17.07 -7.48 22.81
N ASN A 142 -16.29 -8.34 22.16
CA ASN A 142 -15.87 -9.61 22.78
C ASN A 142 -14.55 -9.45 23.56
N ARG A 143 -14.64 -9.18 24.86
CA ARG A 143 -13.50 -9.01 25.79
C ARG A 143 -12.45 -10.13 25.71
N ARG A 144 -12.88 -11.38 25.45
CA ARG A 144 -11.94 -12.51 25.30
C ARG A 144 -11.07 -12.34 24.06
N ILE A 145 -11.65 -11.90 22.96
CA ILE A 145 -10.94 -11.66 21.70
C ILE A 145 -9.97 -10.48 21.82
N GLU A 146 -10.41 -9.40 22.46
CA GLU A 146 -9.57 -8.23 22.73
C GLU A 146 -8.31 -8.63 23.52
N HIS A 147 -8.45 -9.50 24.52
CA HIS A 147 -7.31 -10.06 25.24
C HIS A 147 -6.44 -10.96 24.34
N LEU A 148 -7.01 -11.86 23.55
CA LEU A 148 -6.23 -12.74 22.68
C LEU A 148 -5.40 -11.97 21.62
N GLN A 149 -5.83 -10.77 21.25
CA GLN A 149 -5.11 -9.89 20.32
C GLN A 149 -3.86 -9.27 20.91
N THR A 150 -3.77 -9.13 22.23
CA THR A 150 -2.56 -8.67 22.91
C THR A 150 -1.55 -9.80 23.16
N LEU A 151 -1.89 -11.04 22.78
CA LEU A 151 -1.03 -12.21 22.92
C LEU A 151 -0.36 -12.60 21.59
N CYS A 152 0.90 -13.03 21.68
CA CYS A 152 1.64 -13.63 20.58
C CYS A 152 1.05 -15.00 20.18
N PRO A 153 1.40 -15.54 19.00
CA PRO A 153 0.83 -16.80 18.50
C PRO A 153 0.94 -17.98 19.48
N ASP A 154 2.08 -18.09 20.19
CA ASP A 154 2.30 -19.18 21.15
C ASP A 154 1.49 -19.02 22.44
N CYS A 155 1.46 -17.80 23.02
CA CYS A 155 0.63 -17.49 24.18
C CYS A 155 -0.86 -17.61 23.86
N ARG A 156 -1.29 -17.13 22.69
CA ARG A 156 -2.67 -17.27 22.20
C ARG A 156 -3.09 -18.73 22.07
N ARG A 157 -2.20 -19.61 21.56
CA ARG A 157 -2.44 -21.06 21.49
C ARG A 157 -2.63 -21.66 22.88
N LYS A 158 -1.78 -21.32 23.84
CA LYS A 158 -1.89 -21.77 25.24
C LYS A 158 -3.19 -21.30 25.91
N ALA A 159 -3.55 -20.03 25.72
CA ALA A 159 -4.79 -19.45 26.24
C ALA A 159 -6.04 -20.11 25.61
N GLY A 160 -5.98 -20.48 24.32
CA GLY A 160 -7.04 -21.20 23.62
C GLY A 160 -7.34 -22.57 24.24
N VAL A 161 -6.30 -23.35 24.57
CA VAL A 161 -6.43 -24.69 25.18
C VAL A 161 -7.05 -24.64 26.57
N LYS A 162 -6.72 -23.63 27.38
CA LYS A 162 -7.27 -23.47 28.75
C LYS A 162 -8.76 -23.15 28.78
N GLY A 163 -9.31 -22.54 27.73
CA GLY A 163 -10.72 -22.12 27.67
C GLY A 163 -11.70 -23.13 27.07
N GLY A 164 -11.31 -24.41 26.94
CA GLY A 164 -12.16 -25.51 26.46
C GLY A 164 -12.51 -26.57 27.52
N ARG A 165 -12.20 -26.30 28.80
CA ARG A 165 -12.61 -27.11 29.97
C ARG A 165 -13.44 -26.25 30.92
N SER A 166 -14.68 -25.98 30.52
CA SER A 166 -15.77 -25.52 31.39
C SER A 166 -17.08 -25.82 30.68
#